data_AF-A0A925GPM1-F1
#
_entry.id   AF-A0A925GPM1-F1
#
_cell.length_a   1.000
_cell.length_b   1.000
_cell.length_c   1.000
_cell.angle_alpha   90.00
_cell.angle_beta   90.00
_cell.angle_gamma   90.00
#
_symmetry.space_group_name_H-M   'P 1'
#
loop_
_entity.id
_entity.type
_entity.pdbx_description
1 polymer ?
#
loop_
_entity_poly.entity_id
_entity_poly.type
_entity_poly.pdbx_seq_one_letter_code
_entity_poly.pdbx_strand_id
1 'polypeptide(L)'
;PAELYTHDFDGNGTVEQIISCYTEDGKAYPMVLKHDLQKQIPVIKKRYLKYADYAGKQMQDIFSPEERKDAVVKKVVNPNTSLLLNEGNFRFSLKALPVEAQFSPVFGIDTLDYDRDGKLDILLAGNFFDVLPEMGRYDANYGLILRGKGQGEFEAIQSKDSGFFTKGQVRKVRQIKGANHQTLVILAKNNDQVQVFSYQK
;
A
#
# COMPACT_ATOMS: atom_id res chain seq x y z
N PRO A 1 9.24 -0.58 5.95
CA PRO A 1 9.14 -1.88 6.66
C PRO A 1 8.21 -1.76 7.86
N ALA A 2 7.52 -2.83 8.25
CA ALA A 2 6.59 -2.80 9.37
C ALA A 2 6.54 -4.15 10.10
N GLU A 3 6.15 -4.12 11.36
CA GLU A 3 5.94 -5.31 12.18
C GLU A 3 4.52 -5.29 12.75
N LEU A 4 3.84 -6.43 12.74
CA LEU A 4 2.56 -6.62 13.40
C LEU A 4 2.78 -7.56 14.58
N TYR A 5 2.49 -7.07 15.78
CA TYR A 5 2.45 -7.85 17.01
C TYR A 5 1.02 -8.21 17.34
N THR A 6 0.75 -9.50 17.53
CA THR A 6 -0.58 -10.00 17.89
C THR A 6 -0.52 -10.83 19.17
N HIS A 7 -1.17 -10.35 20.22
CA HIS A 7 -1.23 -11.02 21.52
C HIS A 7 -2.33 -10.43 22.40
N ASP A 8 -2.66 -11.12 23.50
CA ASP A 8 -3.43 -10.57 24.62
C ASP A 8 -2.44 -10.00 25.65
N PHE A 9 -2.10 -8.71 25.52
CA PHE A 9 -0.95 -8.16 26.24
C PHE A 9 -1.21 -7.89 27.72
N ASP A 10 -2.48 -7.81 28.15
CA ASP A 10 -2.85 -7.64 29.56
C ASP A 10 -3.60 -8.83 30.17
N GLY A 11 -3.77 -9.91 29.41
CA GLY A 11 -4.36 -11.17 29.88
C GLY A 11 -5.87 -11.07 30.11
N ASN A 12 -6.55 -10.16 29.42
CA ASN A 12 -7.98 -9.92 29.61
C ASN A 12 -8.88 -10.81 28.72
N GLY A 13 -8.28 -11.65 27.86
CA GLY A 13 -8.95 -12.54 26.91
C GLY A 13 -9.20 -11.90 25.54
N THR A 14 -8.87 -10.63 25.34
CA THR A 14 -8.94 -9.92 24.05
C THR A 14 -7.59 -9.96 23.39
N VAL A 15 -7.56 -10.14 22.07
CA VAL A 15 -6.32 -10.11 21.30
C VAL A 15 -6.14 -8.74 20.67
N GLU A 16 -5.04 -8.06 20.97
CA GLU A 16 -4.65 -6.82 20.33
C GLU A 16 -3.75 -7.07 19.11
N GLN A 17 -3.84 -6.13 18.17
CA GLN A 17 -3.02 -6.08 16.96
C GLN A 17 -2.32 -4.72 16.91
N ILE A 18 -1.01 -4.73 17.13
CA ILE A 18 -0.22 -3.50 17.20
C ILE A 18 0.76 -3.48 16.03
N ILE A 19 0.54 -2.55 15.11
CA ILE A 19 1.44 -2.29 13.98
C ILE A 19 2.52 -1.31 14.45
N SER A 20 3.78 -1.67 14.22
CA SER A 20 4.94 -0.80 14.40
C SER A 20 5.64 -0.54 13.08
N CYS A 21 6.01 0.71 12.82
CA CYS A 21 6.68 1.12 11.58
C CYS A 21 8.07 1.64 11.87
N TYR A 22 9.00 1.31 10.96
CA TYR A 22 10.38 1.79 11.04
C TYR A 22 10.46 3.24 10.59
N THR A 23 11.10 4.07 11.39
CA THR A 23 11.39 5.48 11.09
C THR A 23 12.84 5.69 10.64
N GLU A 24 13.19 6.93 10.32
CA GLU A 24 14.53 7.31 9.79
C GLU A 24 15.68 6.96 10.74
N ASP A 25 15.43 6.87 12.05
CA ASP A 25 16.40 6.43 13.06
C ASP A 25 16.62 4.90 13.09
N GLY A 26 15.95 4.16 12.21
CA GLY A 26 16.05 2.70 12.10
C GLY A 26 15.30 1.93 13.20
N LYS A 27 14.51 2.60 14.04
CA LYS A 27 13.72 1.97 15.11
C LYS A 27 12.26 1.84 14.71
N ALA A 28 11.57 0.86 15.29
CA ALA A 28 10.17 0.60 15.03
C ALA A 28 9.29 1.13 16.16
N TYR A 29 8.37 2.05 15.83
CA TYR A 29 7.46 2.65 16.79
C TYR A 29 6.02 2.22 16.50
N PRO A 30 5.22 1.89 17.53
CA PRO A 30 3.80 1.61 17.36
C PRO A 30 3.08 2.79 16.73
N MET A 31 2.24 2.49 15.74
CA MET A 31 1.41 3.50 15.07
C MET A 31 0.16 3.84 15.88
N VAL A 32 -0.25 2.95 16.79
CA VAL A 32 -1.42 3.16 17.65
C VAL A 32 -1.15 4.32 18.61
N LEU A 33 -2.11 5.24 18.70
CA LEU A 33 -2.01 6.36 19.62
C LEU A 33 -2.28 5.90 21.05
N LYS A 34 -1.61 6.51 22.03
CA LYS A 34 -1.75 6.22 23.47
C LYS A 34 -3.21 6.08 23.91
N HIS A 35 -4.06 6.99 23.45
CA HIS A 35 -5.44 7.09 23.89
C HIS A 35 -6.34 5.99 23.33
N ASP A 36 -5.99 5.40 22.19
CA ASP A 36 -6.68 4.23 21.65
C ASP A 36 -6.13 2.95 22.26
N LEU A 37 -4.81 2.87 22.46
CA LEU A 37 -4.20 1.74 23.13
C LEU A 37 -4.73 1.60 24.58
N GLN A 38 -4.87 2.70 25.33
CA GLN A 38 -5.38 2.64 26.70
C GLN A 38 -6.89 2.30 26.81
N LYS A 39 -7.66 2.44 25.71
CA LYS A 39 -9.07 1.99 25.69
C LYS A 39 -9.15 0.46 25.64
N GLN A 40 -8.22 -0.16 24.93
CA GLN A 40 -8.11 -1.62 24.82
C GLN A 40 -7.37 -2.21 26.03
N ILE A 41 -6.30 -1.55 26.47
CA ILE A 41 -5.42 -2.00 27.54
C ILE A 41 -5.37 -0.94 28.67
N PRO A 42 -6.28 -0.98 29.65
CA PRO A 42 -6.41 0.07 30.67
C PRO A 42 -5.14 0.32 31.50
N VAL A 43 -4.25 -0.67 31.64
CA VAL A 43 -2.99 -0.52 32.39
C VAL A 43 -2.05 0.51 31.75
N ILE A 44 -2.16 0.76 30.45
CA ILE A 44 -1.38 1.79 29.73
C ILE A 44 -1.61 3.18 30.32
N LYS A 45 -2.83 3.48 30.78
CA LYS A 45 -3.15 4.78 31.42
C LYS A 45 -2.35 5.00 32.71
N LYS A 46 -2.06 3.93 33.46
CA LYS A 46 -1.27 3.98 34.70
C LYS A 46 0.23 4.07 34.41
N ARG A 47 0.72 3.36 33.38
CA ARG A 47 2.15 3.37 32.98
C ARG A 47 2.58 4.70 32.37
N TYR A 48 1.71 5.29 31.56
CA TYR A 48 1.98 6.54 30.86
C TYR A 48 0.88 7.54 31.19
N LEU A 49 1.14 8.44 32.14
CA LEU A 49 0.14 9.41 32.54
C LEU A 49 -0.02 10.49 31.45
N LYS A 50 1.10 11.05 30.98
CA LYS A 50 1.15 12.08 29.93
C LYS A 50 1.41 11.43 28.56
N TYR A 51 1.00 12.11 27.49
CA TYR A 51 1.33 11.67 26.12
C TYR A 51 2.84 11.70 25.85
N ALA A 52 3.55 12.67 26.42
CA ALA A 52 5.01 12.76 26.35
C ALA A 52 5.72 11.53 26.95
N ASP A 53 5.09 10.85 27.91
CA ASP A 53 5.68 9.64 28.53
C ASP A 53 5.59 8.43 27.59
N TYR A 54 4.58 8.41 26.71
CA TYR A 54 4.36 7.36 25.71
C TYR A 54 5.06 7.64 24.38
N ALA A 55 5.25 8.91 24.03
CA ALA A 55 5.89 9.31 22.78
C ALA A 55 7.30 8.70 22.66
N GLY A 56 7.59 8.11 21.49
CA GLY A 56 8.89 7.48 21.23
C GLY A 56 9.13 6.16 21.99
N LYS A 57 8.09 5.53 22.55
CA LYS A 57 8.20 4.19 23.13
C LYS A 57 8.06 3.12 22.06
N GLN A 58 8.95 2.14 22.06
CA GLN A 58 8.87 0.96 21.20
C GLN A 58 8.08 -0.15 21.91
N MET A 59 7.75 -1.22 21.18
CA MET A 59 7.00 -2.36 21.74
C MET A 59 7.63 -2.93 23.01
N GLN A 60 8.96 -3.03 23.06
CA GLN A 60 9.73 -3.51 24.22
C GLN A 60 9.75 -2.54 25.40
N ASP A 61 9.47 -1.26 25.19
CA ASP A 61 9.38 -0.27 26.26
C ASP A 61 7.98 -0.23 26.87
N ILE A 62 6.96 -0.60 26.07
CA ILE A 62 5.53 -0.58 26.45
C ILE A 62 5.14 -1.86 27.19
N PHE A 63 5.62 -3.00 26.68
CA PHE A 63 5.28 -4.33 27.17
C PHE A 63 6.52 -5.08 27.64
N SER A 64 6.42 -5.68 28.83
CA SER A 64 7.51 -6.46 29.41
C SER A 64 7.85 -7.68 28.54
N PRO A 65 9.01 -8.32 28.73
CA PRO A 65 9.33 -9.58 28.07
C PRO A 65 8.27 -10.66 28.29
N GLU A 66 7.68 -10.72 29.49
CA GLU A 66 6.62 -11.67 29.85
C GLU A 66 5.34 -11.39 29.07
N GLU A 67 4.94 -10.12 28.97
CA GLU A 67 3.75 -9.68 28.20
C GLU A 67 3.90 -9.90 26.69
N ARG A 68 5.13 -10.05 26.20
CA ARG A 68 5.42 -10.28 24.77
C ARG A 68 5.79 -11.73 24.45
N LYS A 69 5.95 -12.59 25.45
CA LYS A 69 6.59 -13.91 25.31
C LYS A 69 5.94 -14.78 24.24
N ASP A 70 4.61 -14.76 24.18
CA ASP A 70 3.82 -15.59 23.26
C ASP A 70 3.17 -14.75 22.14
N ALA A 71 3.66 -13.54 21.91
CA ALA A 71 3.17 -12.68 20.84
C ALA A 71 3.57 -13.22 19.46
N VAL A 72 2.60 -13.31 18.56
CA VAL A 72 2.88 -13.62 17.15
C VAL A 72 3.38 -12.35 16.47
N VAL A 73 4.58 -12.41 15.89
CA VAL A 73 5.18 -11.28 15.16
C VAL A 73 5.22 -11.59 13.66
N LYS A 74 4.56 -10.75 12.86
CA LYS A 74 4.64 -10.77 11.39
C LYS A 74 5.41 -9.55 10.90
N LYS A 75 6.22 -9.71 9.85
CA LYS A 75 7.05 -8.64 9.30
C LYS A 75 6.77 -8.39 7.83
N VAL A 76 6.67 -7.11 7.47
CA VAL A 76 6.66 -6.64 6.08
C VAL A 76 8.06 -6.18 5.73
N VAL A 77 8.74 -6.95 4.88
CA VAL A 77 10.14 -6.71 4.50
C VAL A 77 10.28 -5.90 3.21
N ASN A 78 9.33 -6.03 2.27
CA ASN A 78 9.28 -5.26 1.04
C ASN A 78 7.88 -4.69 0.81
N PRO A 79 7.66 -3.37 1.02
CA PRO A 79 6.38 -2.73 0.75
C PRO A 79 6.26 -2.20 -0.69
N ASN A 80 7.31 -2.29 -1.50
CA ASN A 80 7.33 -1.65 -2.82
C ASN A 80 6.40 -2.36 -3.79
N THR A 81 5.62 -1.59 -4.57
CA THR A 81 5.03 -2.06 -5.82
C THR A 81 6.17 -2.50 -6.73
N SER A 82 6.24 -3.80 -7.02
CA SER A 82 7.41 -4.43 -7.62
C SER A 82 7.05 -5.26 -8.85
N LEU A 83 7.99 -5.35 -9.78
CA LEU A 83 8.02 -6.27 -10.91
C LEU A 83 8.81 -7.51 -10.54
N LEU A 84 8.21 -8.69 -10.70
CA LEU A 84 8.90 -9.97 -10.60
C LEU A 84 9.27 -10.45 -12.02
N LEU A 85 10.54 -10.36 -12.37
CA LEU A 85 11.08 -10.74 -13.68
C LEU A 85 11.50 -12.21 -13.67
N ASN A 86 11.07 -12.97 -14.68
CA ASN A 86 11.53 -14.34 -14.89
C ASN A 86 12.83 -14.34 -15.70
N GLU A 87 13.91 -14.85 -15.12
CA GLU A 87 15.25 -14.93 -15.72
C GLU A 87 15.54 -16.30 -16.35
N GLY A 88 14.52 -17.16 -16.45
CA GLY A 88 14.64 -18.55 -16.87
C GLY A 88 15.18 -19.45 -15.75
N ASN A 89 15.07 -20.76 -15.97
CA ASN A 89 15.56 -21.79 -15.04
C ASN A 89 15.04 -21.63 -13.60
N PHE A 90 13.77 -21.25 -13.44
CA PHE A 90 13.13 -20.98 -12.13
C PHE A 90 13.82 -19.88 -11.31
N ARG A 91 14.60 -18.99 -11.94
CA ARG A 91 15.18 -17.82 -11.29
C ARG A 91 14.31 -16.59 -11.55
N PHE A 92 14.10 -15.81 -10.51
CA PHE A 92 13.34 -14.58 -10.58
C PHE A 92 14.09 -13.44 -9.90
N SER A 93 14.07 -12.27 -10.51
CA SER A 93 14.54 -11.03 -9.89
C SER A 93 13.35 -10.14 -9.53
N LEU A 94 13.38 -9.58 -8.33
CA LEU A 94 12.37 -8.65 -7.86
C LEU A 94 12.92 -7.23 -7.95
N LYS A 95 12.23 -6.38 -8.69
CA LYS A 95 12.64 -5.00 -8.92
C LYS A 95 11.52 -4.05 -8.54
N ALA A 96 11.83 -3.00 -7.77
CA ALA A 96 10.86 -1.96 -7.48
C ALA A 96 10.49 -1.21 -8.79
N LEU A 97 9.21 -0.94 -8.99
CA LEU A 97 8.76 -0.01 -10.03
C LEU A 97 9.16 1.43 -9.67
N PRO A 98 9.11 2.38 -10.62
CA PRO A 98 9.43 3.79 -10.36
C PRO A 98 8.72 4.37 -9.14
N VAL A 99 9.27 5.45 -8.58
CA VAL A 99 8.83 6.06 -7.32
C VAL A 99 7.35 6.48 -7.37
N GLU A 100 6.86 6.86 -8.55
CA GLU A 100 5.47 7.23 -8.79
C GLU A 100 4.50 6.08 -8.51
N ALA A 101 4.93 4.83 -8.72
CA ALA A 101 4.14 3.64 -8.41
C ALA A 101 4.08 3.33 -6.91
N GLN A 102 4.80 4.09 -6.08
CA GLN A 102 4.86 3.95 -4.62
C GLN A 102 4.03 5.00 -3.87
N PHE A 103 3.53 6.03 -4.56
CA PHE A 103 2.83 7.16 -3.91
C PHE A 103 1.48 6.79 -3.28
N SER A 104 0.86 5.70 -3.73
CA SER A 104 -0.42 5.23 -3.19
C SER A 104 -0.60 3.74 -3.50
N PRO A 105 -1.35 2.98 -2.66
CA PRO A 105 -1.61 1.57 -2.90
C PRO A 105 -2.24 1.32 -4.28
N VAL A 106 -1.69 0.34 -4.98
CA VAL A 106 -2.18 -0.13 -6.28
C VAL A 106 -3.16 -1.28 -6.08
N PHE A 107 -4.37 -1.16 -6.62
CA PHE A 107 -5.39 -2.22 -6.59
C PHE A 107 -5.84 -2.65 -8.00
N GLY A 108 -5.62 -1.80 -9.00
CA GLY A 108 -5.89 -2.06 -10.40
C GLY A 108 -4.59 -2.07 -11.20
N ILE A 109 -4.35 -3.18 -11.90
CA ILE A 109 -3.23 -3.37 -12.81
C ILE A 109 -3.77 -3.96 -14.10
N ASP A 110 -3.37 -3.40 -15.23
CA ASP A 110 -3.58 -3.97 -16.55
C ASP A 110 -2.39 -3.62 -17.45
N THR A 111 -2.23 -4.30 -18.58
CA THR A 111 -1.09 -4.12 -19.49
C THR A 111 -1.57 -3.80 -20.89
N LEU A 112 -0.94 -2.83 -21.55
CA LEU A 112 -1.33 -2.34 -22.87
C LEU A 112 -0.10 -1.95 -23.68
N ASP A 113 -0.29 -1.63 -24.95
CA ASP A 113 0.69 -0.94 -25.78
C ASP A 113 0.15 0.48 -25.99
N TYR A 114 0.51 1.38 -25.07
CA TYR A 114 -0.04 2.73 -24.95
C TYR A 114 0.49 3.66 -26.05
N ASP A 115 1.77 3.55 -26.41
CA ASP A 115 2.41 4.40 -27.42
C ASP A 115 2.66 3.72 -28.77
N ARG A 116 2.29 2.44 -28.89
CA ARG A 116 2.34 1.66 -30.14
C ARG A 116 3.77 1.37 -30.59
N ASP A 117 4.70 1.27 -29.66
CA ASP A 117 6.07 0.87 -29.94
C ASP A 117 6.26 -0.66 -29.92
N GLY A 118 5.20 -1.42 -29.64
CA GLY A 118 5.19 -2.87 -29.58
C GLY A 118 5.76 -3.45 -28.28
N LYS A 119 6.10 -2.60 -27.30
CA LYS A 119 6.50 -3.02 -25.95
C LYS A 119 5.31 -2.98 -25.01
N LEU A 120 5.39 -3.79 -23.97
CA LEU A 120 4.35 -3.88 -22.97
C LEU A 120 4.48 -2.74 -21.97
N ASP A 121 3.43 -1.93 -21.87
CA ASP A 121 3.24 -0.89 -20.88
C ASP A 121 2.33 -1.40 -19.76
N ILE A 122 2.38 -0.74 -18.60
CA ILE A 122 1.55 -1.07 -17.44
C ILE A 122 0.69 0.12 -17.08
N LEU A 123 -0.61 -0.11 -16.91
CA LEU A 123 -1.53 0.83 -16.32
C LEU A 123 -1.74 0.47 -14.85
N LEU A 124 -1.49 1.43 -13.97
CA LEU A 124 -1.67 1.31 -12.53
C LEU A 124 -2.71 2.31 -12.05
N ALA A 125 -3.64 1.81 -11.23
CA ALA A 125 -4.64 2.63 -10.55
C ALA A 125 -4.92 2.09 -9.14
N GLY A 126 -5.39 2.94 -8.24
CA GLY A 126 -5.65 2.50 -6.87
C GLY A 126 -6.24 3.58 -5.98
N ASN A 127 -5.59 3.81 -4.84
CA ASN A 127 -6.03 4.61 -3.69
C ASN A 127 -6.83 3.87 -2.62
N PHE A 128 -6.71 4.39 -1.40
CA PHE A 128 -7.41 3.90 -0.22
C PHE A 128 -7.73 5.05 0.74
N PHE A 129 -9.02 5.23 1.04
CA PHE A 129 -9.49 6.37 1.85
C PHE A 129 -9.91 5.97 3.26
N ASP A 130 -10.12 4.68 3.52
CA ASP A 130 -10.67 4.14 4.76
C ASP A 130 -9.56 3.96 5.80
N VAL A 131 -8.91 5.07 6.14
CA VAL A 131 -7.76 5.16 7.05
C VAL A 131 -8.10 6.00 8.27
N LEU A 132 -7.32 5.84 9.33
CA LEU A 132 -7.44 6.69 10.51
C LEU A 132 -7.17 8.17 10.14
N PRO A 133 -7.89 9.14 10.72
CA PRO A 133 -7.74 10.56 10.39
C PRO A 133 -6.28 11.06 10.43
N GLU A 134 -5.50 10.60 11.40
CA GLU A 134 -4.09 10.96 11.59
C GLU A 134 -3.15 10.42 10.50
N MET A 135 -3.56 9.38 9.76
CA MET A 135 -2.75 8.79 8.69
C MET A 135 -2.87 9.57 7.38
N GLY A 136 -3.98 10.29 7.18
CA GLY A 136 -4.31 10.92 5.91
C GLY A 136 -4.63 9.90 4.81
N ARG A 137 -5.48 10.29 3.85
CA ARG A 137 -5.89 9.41 2.76
C ARG A 137 -4.70 9.04 1.87
N TYR A 138 -4.67 7.80 1.38
CA TYR A 138 -3.72 7.38 0.36
C TYR A 138 -4.35 7.64 -1.01
N ASP A 139 -4.30 8.89 -1.46
CA ASP A 139 -5.05 9.39 -2.63
C ASP A 139 -4.16 9.97 -3.76
N ALA A 140 -2.85 9.69 -3.70
CA ALA A 140 -1.86 10.20 -4.64
C ALA A 140 -1.70 9.40 -5.94
N ASN A 141 -2.58 8.43 -6.23
CA ASN A 141 -2.64 7.79 -7.55
C ASN A 141 -3.74 8.47 -8.39
N TYR A 142 -3.32 9.20 -9.42
CA TYR A 142 -4.24 9.87 -10.36
C TYR A 142 -4.43 9.12 -11.67
N GLY A 143 -4.14 7.81 -11.68
CA GLY A 143 -3.84 7.05 -12.88
C GLY A 143 -2.36 7.20 -13.25
N LEU A 144 -1.70 6.07 -13.50
CA LEU A 144 -0.29 6.03 -13.85
C LEU A 144 -0.07 5.05 -14.99
N ILE A 145 0.58 5.53 -16.06
CA ILE A 145 1.11 4.66 -17.12
C ILE A 145 2.60 4.49 -16.87
N LEU A 146 3.07 3.25 -16.93
CA LEU A 146 4.47 2.91 -16.95
C LEU A 146 4.82 2.46 -18.37
N ARG A 147 5.50 3.32 -19.12
CA ARG A 147 5.97 3.05 -20.48
C ARG A 147 7.13 2.06 -20.43
N GLY A 148 7.01 0.93 -21.11
CA GLY A 148 8.03 -0.08 -21.23
C GLY A 148 9.21 0.42 -22.07
N LYS A 149 10.42 0.35 -21.52
CA LYS A 149 11.67 0.63 -22.25
C LYS A 149 12.32 -0.65 -22.79
N GLY A 150 11.74 -1.81 -22.50
CA GLY A 150 12.30 -3.13 -22.75
C GLY A 150 13.12 -3.64 -21.57
N GLN A 151 13.42 -4.95 -21.55
CA GLN A 151 14.25 -5.59 -20.51
C GLN A 151 13.76 -5.38 -19.05
N GLY A 152 12.46 -5.16 -18.84
CA GLY A 152 11.91 -4.91 -17.49
C GLY A 152 12.19 -3.49 -16.96
N GLU A 153 12.59 -2.57 -17.83
CA GLU A 153 12.71 -1.14 -17.52
C GLU A 153 11.42 -0.41 -17.85
N PHE A 154 11.01 0.51 -16.97
CA PHE A 154 9.77 1.27 -17.07
C PHE A 154 10.00 2.75 -16.76
N GLU A 155 9.38 3.61 -17.56
CA GLU A 155 9.36 5.06 -17.39
C GLU A 155 7.96 5.50 -16.98
N ALA A 156 7.85 6.26 -15.88
CA ALA A 156 6.56 6.75 -15.40
C ALA A 156 6.06 7.92 -16.26
N ILE A 157 4.85 7.78 -16.81
CA ILE A 157 4.15 8.84 -17.55
C ILE A 157 2.99 9.32 -16.68
N GLN A 158 3.06 10.57 -16.23
CA GLN A 158 2.05 11.18 -15.36
C GLN A 158 0.68 11.27 -16.07
N SER A 159 -0.40 11.28 -15.30
CA SER A 159 -1.77 11.36 -15.83
C SER A 159 -2.04 12.57 -16.71
N LYS A 160 -1.39 13.71 -16.39
CA LYS A 160 -1.47 14.95 -17.18
C LYS A 160 -0.95 14.79 -18.62
N ASP A 161 0.05 13.93 -18.80
CA ASP A 161 0.72 13.71 -20.08
C ASP A 161 0.13 12.50 -20.81
N SER A 162 -0.25 11.46 -20.06
CA SER A 162 -0.81 10.23 -20.65
C SER A 162 -2.27 10.36 -21.09
N GLY A 163 -3.02 11.32 -20.51
CA GLY A 163 -4.47 11.41 -20.64
C GLY A 163 -5.24 10.37 -19.80
N PHE A 164 -4.55 9.46 -19.12
CA PHE A 164 -5.15 8.51 -18.19
C PHE A 164 -5.29 9.16 -16.81
N PHE A 165 -6.36 9.94 -16.65
CA PHE A 165 -6.65 10.66 -15.41
C PHE A 165 -7.85 10.06 -14.66
N THR A 166 -7.61 9.55 -13.46
CA THR A 166 -8.64 9.04 -12.55
C THR A 166 -8.44 9.58 -11.14
N LYS A 167 -9.54 9.74 -10.39
CA LYS A 167 -9.55 10.04 -8.95
C LYS A 167 -10.44 9.04 -8.26
N GLY A 168 -10.35 8.94 -6.94
CA GLY A 168 -11.17 8.01 -6.15
C GLY A 168 -10.45 6.69 -5.92
N GLN A 169 -11.15 5.73 -5.33
CA GLN A 169 -10.62 4.42 -4.96
C GLN A 169 -10.87 3.39 -6.06
N VAL A 170 -9.94 3.21 -6.99
CA VAL A 170 -10.02 2.15 -8.00
C VAL A 170 -9.73 0.80 -7.33
N ARG A 171 -10.60 -0.19 -7.57
CA ARG A 171 -10.48 -1.56 -7.01
C ARG A 171 -10.19 -2.62 -8.08
N LYS A 172 -10.47 -2.31 -9.34
CA LYS A 172 -10.16 -3.19 -10.46
C LYS A 172 -9.99 -2.39 -11.74
N VAL A 173 -9.04 -2.82 -12.56
CA VAL A 173 -8.91 -2.40 -13.97
C VAL A 173 -9.14 -3.62 -14.85
N ARG A 174 -9.93 -3.45 -15.90
CA ARG A 174 -10.09 -4.44 -16.96
C ARG A 174 -10.21 -3.80 -18.34
N GLN A 175 -9.47 -4.35 -19.28
CA GLN A 175 -9.70 -4.13 -20.71
C GLN A 175 -10.84 -4.99 -21.24
N ILE A 176 -11.72 -4.38 -22.05
CA ILE A 176 -12.75 -5.08 -22.82
C ILE A 176 -12.76 -4.59 -24.27
N LYS A 177 -13.38 -5.39 -25.15
CA LYS A 177 -13.69 -4.96 -26.52
C LYS A 177 -15.09 -4.38 -26.56
N GLY A 178 -15.19 -3.10 -26.91
CA GLY A 178 -16.45 -2.42 -27.19
C GLY A 178 -16.94 -2.68 -28.62
N ALA A 179 -17.96 -1.91 -29.02
CA ALA A 179 -18.43 -1.91 -30.41
C ALA A 179 -17.29 -1.52 -31.37
N ASN A 180 -17.35 -2.02 -32.60
CA ASN A 180 -16.34 -1.75 -33.65
C ASN A 180 -14.90 -2.13 -33.27
N HIS A 181 -14.73 -3.12 -32.37
CA HIS A 181 -13.43 -3.58 -31.87
C HIS A 181 -12.59 -2.51 -31.15
N GLN A 182 -13.22 -1.44 -30.66
CA GLN A 182 -12.54 -0.46 -29.83
C GLN A 182 -12.13 -1.09 -28.50
N THR A 183 -10.86 -0.92 -28.10
CA THR A 183 -10.43 -1.31 -26.75
C THR A 183 -10.90 -0.27 -25.75
N LEU A 184 -11.58 -0.72 -24.70
CA LEU A 184 -12.02 0.11 -23.58
C LEU A 184 -11.32 -0.36 -22.31
N VAL A 185 -10.87 0.58 -21.48
CA VAL A 185 -10.35 0.32 -20.14
C VAL A 185 -11.43 0.71 -19.13
N ILE A 186 -11.90 -0.25 -18.35
CA ILE A 186 -12.92 -0.05 -17.33
C ILE A 186 -12.27 -0.04 -15.95
N LEU A 187 -12.57 0.99 -15.17
CA LEU A 187 -12.20 1.10 -13.77
C LEU A 187 -13.42 0.86 -12.88
N ALA A 188 -13.38 -0.21 -12.08
CA ALA A 188 -14.34 -0.39 -11.00
C ALA A 188 -13.86 0.40 -9.77
N LYS A 189 -14.72 1.26 -9.23
CA LYS A 189 -14.38 2.18 -8.14
C LYS A 189 -15.23 1.91 -6.90
N ASN A 190 -14.61 1.99 -5.73
CA ASN A 190 -15.33 1.89 -4.45
C ASN A 190 -16.14 3.17 -4.22
N ASN A 191 -17.45 2.99 -3.97
CA ASN A 191 -18.38 4.08 -3.63
C ASN A 191 -18.39 5.24 -4.65
N ASP A 192 -18.19 4.93 -5.94
CA ASP A 192 -18.15 5.90 -7.03
C ASP A 192 -18.62 5.24 -8.34
N GLN A 193 -18.90 6.04 -9.37
CA GLN A 193 -19.29 5.56 -10.68
C GLN A 193 -18.14 4.81 -11.36
N VAL A 194 -18.49 3.81 -12.16
CA VAL A 194 -17.54 3.15 -13.07
C VAL A 194 -17.00 4.18 -14.05
N GLN A 195 -15.67 4.21 -14.23
CA GLN A 195 -15.03 5.09 -15.20
C GLN A 195 -14.54 4.27 -16.39
N VAL A 196 -14.80 4.75 -17.61
CA VAL A 196 -14.41 4.06 -18.84
C VAL A 196 -13.51 4.99 -19.66
N PHE A 197 -12.38 4.46 -20.10
CA PHE A 197 -11.50 5.13 -21.04
C PHE A 197 -11.54 4.38 -22.36
N SER A 198 -11.56 5.13 -23.45
CA SER A 198 -11.12 4.62 -24.75
C SER A 198 -9.78 5.24 -25.07
N TYR A 199 -8.88 4.47 -25.68
CA TYR A 199 -7.71 5.03 -26.32
C TYR A 199 -7.75 4.66 -27.80
N GLN A 200 -7.34 5.60 -28.64
CA GLN A 200 -7.28 5.35 -30.08
C GLN A 200 -6.03 4.51 -30.35
N LYS A 201 -6.24 3.41 -31.08
CA LYS A 201 -5.17 2.63 -31.69
C LYS A 201 -4.45 3.41 -32.77
#